data_AF-A0A0C3LEQ0-F1
#
_entry.id   AF-A0A0C3LEQ0-F1
#
_cell.length_a   1.000
_cell.length_b   1.000
_cell.length_c   1.000
_cell.angle_alpha   90.00
_cell.angle_beta   90.00
_cell.angle_gamma   90.00
#
_symmetry.space_group_name_H-M   'P 1'
#
loop_
_entity.id
_entity.type
_entity.pdbx_description
1 polymer ?
#
loop_
_entity_poly.entity_id
_entity_poly.type
_entity_poly.pdbx_seq_one_letter_code
_entity_poly.pdbx_strand_id
1 'polypeptide(L)'
;MSTRAEGRAFGGGASLMFRNRMPADRLKALIGTVHSHECYISTGGFIERVISVSGGDKAAIITYLEECKKIGFDVLETSSGFLTIPTDDWANLVKLTKSIGDTVGLESIGTRDPKWLIELIAGISVIAAVTHCQIESEGITENVKHLRTDVVSSITSALPVDKLMFEAVRADGFPILQTVQLACVRKGIWGKTDLFNRVVTFKDD
;
A
#
# COMPACT_ATOMS: atom_id res chain seq x y z
N MET A 1 10.95 17.55 -10.60
CA MET A 1 10.85 16.13 -10.97
C MET A 1 9.88 15.50 -9.99
N SER A 2 8.59 15.43 -10.33
CA SER A 2 7.57 14.82 -9.47
C SER A 2 7.81 13.31 -9.46
N THR A 3 8.29 12.78 -8.35
CA THR A 3 8.32 11.34 -8.14
C THR A 3 6.88 10.84 -8.18
N ARG A 4 6.55 9.92 -9.10
CA ARG A 4 5.23 9.27 -9.24
C ARG A 4 4.70 8.67 -7.92
N ALA A 5 5.55 8.56 -6.92
CA ALA A 5 5.28 8.19 -5.53
C ALA A 5 4.22 9.08 -4.83
N GLU A 6 3.98 10.32 -5.27
CA GLU A 6 2.89 11.16 -4.71
C GLU A 6 1.52 10.90 -5.38
N GLY A 7 1.47 10.04 -6.40
CA GLY A 7 0.34 9.81 -7.30
C GLY A 7 -0.63 8.70 -6.88
N ARG A 8 -1.71 8.52 -7.64
CA ARG A 8 -2.79 7.57 -7.34
C ARG A 8 -2.29 6.14 -7.53
N ALA A 9 -2.57 5.27 -6.55
CA ALA A 9 -2.15 3.87 -6.53
C ALA A 9 -3.13 2.97 -7.31
N PHE A 10 -2.62 2.07 -8.14
CA PHE A 10 -3.33 0.88 -8.60
C PHE A 10 -2.72 -0.36 -7.95
N GLY A 11 -3.47 -1.02 -7.06
CA GLY A 11 -3.02 -2.21 -6.34
C GLY A 11 -3.34 -3.54 -7.03
N GLY A 12 -2.62 -4.60 -6.67
CA GLY A 12 -3.03 -5.99 -6.96
C GLY A 12 -2.62 -6.56 -8.32
N GLY A 13 -1.75 -5.89 -9.08
CA GLY A 13 -1.48 -6.27 -10.48
C GLY A 13 -0.73 -7.60 -10.67
N ALA A 14 0.08 -8.06 -9.71
CA ALA A 14 0.78 -9.35 -9.85
C ALA A 14 -0.16 -10.55 -9.68
N SER A 15 -1.29 -10.38 -8.97
CA SER A 15 -2.33 -11.42 -8.94
C SER A 15 -2.94 -11.65 -10.33
N LEU A 16 -3.06 -10.61 -11.16
CA LEU A 16 -3.52 -10.72 -12.55
C LEU A 16 -2.50 -11.49 -13.41
N MET A 17 -1.21 -11.31 -13.14
CA MET A 17 -0.12 -12.01 -13.82
C MET A 17 -0.09 -13.50 -13.48
N PHE A 18 0.04 -13.82 -12.19
CA PHE A 18 0.41 -15.17 -11.75
C PHE A 18 -0.79 -16.05 -11.35
N ARG A 19 -1.88 -15.46 -10.85
CA ARG A 19 -3.10 -16.20 -10.49
C ARG A 19 -4.04 -16.38 -11.68
N ASN A 20 -4.26 -15.31 -12.45
CA ASN A 20 -5.20 -15.32 -13.58
C ASN A 20 -4.52 -15.61 -14.93
N ARG A 21 -3.19 -15.83 -14.94
CA ARG A 21 -2.38 -16.08 -16.15
C ARG A 21 -2.64 -15.06 -17.26
N MET A 22 -2.75 -13.78 -16.91
CA MET A 22 -2.87 -12.74 -17.92
C MET A 22 -1.62 -12.75 -18.82
N PRO A 23 -1.77 -12.77 -20.16
CA PRO A 23 -0.62 -12.70 -21.07
C PRO A 23 0.23 -11.46 -20.77
N ALA A 24 1.55 -11.60 -20.86
CA ALA A 24 2.49 -10.54 -20.50
C ALA A 24 2.22 -9.23 -21.27
N ASP A 25 1.85 -9.31 -22.55
CA ASP A 25 1.57 -8.14 -23.38
C ASP A 25 0.31 -7.37 -22.91
N ARG A 26 -0.71 -8.10 -22.44
CA ARG A 26 -1.94 -7.51 -21.90
C ARG A 26 -1.67 -6.78 -20.58
N LEU A 27 -0.84 -7.39 -19.72
CA LEU A 27 -0.44 -6.77 -18.47
C LEU A 27 0.40 -5.52 -18.70
N LYS A 28 1.36 -5.58 -19.63
CA LYS A 28 2.16 -4.40 -20.03
C LYS A 28 1.28 -3.28 -20.60
N ALA A 29 0.27 -3.61 -21.40
CA ALA A 29 -0.67 -2.61 -21.91
C ALA A 29 -1.50 -1.96 -20.77
N LEU A 30 -1.92 -2.75 -19.78
CA LEU A 30 -2.60 -2.24 -18.59
C LEU A 30 -1.68 -1.29 -17.80
N ILE A 31 -0.45 -1.71 -17.52
CA ILE A 31 0.56 -0.89 -16.84
C ILE A 31 0.83 0.40 -17.61
N GLY A 32 0.99 0.32 -18.93
CA GLY A 32 1.17 1.50 -19.78
C GLY A 32 -0.01 2.47 -19.72
N THR A 33 -1.24 1.97 -19.55
CA THR A 33 -2.43 2.81 -19.33
C THR A 33 -2.42 3.48 -17.97
N VAL A 34 -1.95 2.79 -16.92
CA VAL A 34 -1.78 3.40 -15.58
C VAL A 34 -0.72 4.50 -15.64
N HIS A 35 0.42 4.22 -16.27
CA HIS A 35 1.51 5.18 -16.43
C HIS A 35 1.13 6.40 -17.27
N SER A 36 0.23 6.26 -18.25
CA SER A 36 -0.26 7.40 -19.05
C SER A 36 -1.13 8.38 -18.26
N HIS A 37 -1.62 7.97 -17.09
CA HIS A 37 -2.39 8.81 -16.17
C HIS A 37 -1.56 9.29 -14.97
N GLU A 38 -0.23 9.21 -15.06
CA GLU A 38 0.71 9.60 -13.98
C GLU A 38 0.43 8.87 -12.65
N CYS A 39 -0.15 7.67 -12.74
CA CYS A 39 -0.41 6.79 -11.61
C CYS A 39 0.73 5.76 -11.48
N TYR A 40 0.90 5.20 -10.30
CA TYR A 40 1.81 4.08 -10.07
C TYR A 40 1.03 2.78 -9.90
N ILE A 41 1.65 1.65 -10.20
CA ILE A 41 1.05 0.33 -10.02
C ILE A 41 1.90 -0.52 -9.07
N SER A 42 1.25 -1.13 -8.08
CA SER A 42 1.88 -2.08 -7.17
C SER A 42 1.66 -3.53 -7.62
N THR A 43 2.54 -4.41 -7.18
CA THR A 43 2.39 -5.85 -7.40
C THR A 43 1.19 -6.43 -6.64
N GLY A 44 0.72 -5.79 -5.57
CA GLY A 44 -0.10 -6.45 -4.57
C GLY A 44 0.70 -7.45 -3.71
N GLY A 45 0.08 -7.98 -2.66
CA GLY A 45 0.61 -9.00 -1.75
C GLY A 45 0.98 -10.38 -2.36
N PHE A 46 1.08 -10.53 -3.67
CA PHE A 46 1.30 -11.83 -4.32
C PHE A 46 2.64 -12.49 -3.94
N ILE A 47 3.61 -11.71 -3.47
CA ILE A 47 4.89 -12.21 -2.96
C ILE A 47 4.71 -13.19 -1.79
N GLU A 48 3.66 -13.05 -0.97
CA GLU A 48 3.35 -14.01 0.09
C GLU A 48 3.08 -15.40 -0.48
N ARG A 49 2.40 -15.48 -1.63
CA ARG A 49 2.16 -16.76 -2.28
C ARG A 49 3.44 -17.35 -2.85
N VAL A 50 4.32 -16.52 -3.40
CA VAL A 50 5.64 -16.97 -3.92
C VAL A 50 6.45 -17.58 -2.79
N ILE A 51 6.56 -16.88 -1.65
CA ILE A 51 7.28 -17.36 -0.45
C ILE A 51 6.65 -18.67 0.07
N SER A 52 5.32 -18.74 0.16
CA SER A 52 4.61 -19.93 0.64
C SER A 52 4.84 -21.16 -0.24
N VAL A 53 4.73 -21.01 -1.56
CA VAL A 53 4.86 -22.13 -2.51
C VAL A 53 6.31 -22.56 -2.68
N SER A 54 7.26 -21.63 -2.62
CA SER A 54 8.69 -21.93 -2.74
C SER A 54 9.33 -22.42 -1.44
N GLY A 55 8.61 -22.39 -0.31
CA GLY A 55 9.17 -22.66 1.00
C GLY A 55 10.22 -21.64 1.44
N GLY A 56 10.12 -20.40 0.95
CA GLY A 56 11.10 -19.35 1.21
C GLY A 56 12.39 -19.44 0.38
N ASP A 57 12.39 -20.23 -0.70
CA ASP A 57 13.56 -20.29 -1.60
C ASP A 57 13.88 -18.91 -2.20
N LYS A 58 15.11 -18.46 -1.98
CA LYS A 58 15.60 -17.15 -2.42
C LYS A 58 15.65 -17.03 -3.93
N ALA A 59 15.97 -18.11 -4.66
CA ALA A 59 16.04 -18.06 -6.11
C ALA A 59 14.67 -17.77 -6.72
N ALA A 60 13.63 -18.47 -6.25
CA ALA A 60 12.24 -18.21 -6.66
C ALA A 60 11.78 -16.78 -6.37
N ILE A 61 12.15 -16.23 -5.21
CA ILE A 61 11.81 -14.84 -4.83
C ILE A 61 12.52 -13.85 -5.75
N ILE A 62 13.82 -14.03 -6.02
CA ILE A 62 14.59 -13.17 -6.92
C ILE A 62 13.97 -13.18 -8.33
N THR A 63 13.66 -14.36 -8.86
CA THR A 63 13.02 -14.46 -10.19
C THR A 63 11.69 -13.72 -10.24
N TYR A 64 10.87 -13.80 -9.18
CA TYR A 64 9.62 -13.05 -9.11
C TYR A 64 9.85 -11.53 -9.13
N LEU A 65 10.80 -11.04 -8.34
CA LEU A 65 11.13 -9.62 -8.27
C LEU A 65 11.66 -9.09 -9.61
N GLU A 66 12.57 -9.83 -10.26
CA GLU A 66 13.12 -9.48 -11.57
C GLU A 66 12.03 -9.42 -12.65
N GLU A 67 11.09 -10.37 -12.65
CA GLU A 67 9.96 -10.35 -13.60
C GLU A 67 9.00 -9.19 -13.33
N CYS A 68 8.73 -8.85 -12.06
CA CYS A 68 7.92 -7.67 -11.72
C CYS A 68 8.56 -6.39 -12.26
N LYS A 69 9.87 -6.22 -12.06
CA LYS A 69 10.63 -5.08 -12.57
C LYS A 69 10.63 -5.01 -14.09
N LYS A 70 10.85 -6.14 -14.77
CA LYS A 70 10.86 -6.24 -16.24
C LYS A 70 9.52 -5.90 -16.87
N ILE A 71 8.43 -6.15 -16.18
CA ILE A 71 7.06 -5.85 -16.63
C ILE A 71 6.69 -4.38 -16.39
N GLY A 72 7.37 -3.73 -15.44
CA GLY A 72 7.22 -2.29 -15.17
C GLY A 72 6.35 -1.97 -13.97
N PHE A 73 6.29 -2.85 -12.97
CA PHE A 73 5.73 -2.49 -11.67
C PHE A 73 6.59 -1.42 -11.00
N ASP A 74 5.94 -0.42 -10.37
CA ASP A 74 6.64 0.69 -9.71
C ASP A 74 6.92 0.39 -8.23
N VAL A 75 6.00 -0.35 -7.60
CA VAL A 75 6.02 -0.66 -6.17
C VAL A 75 5.82 -2.15 -5.96
N LEU A 76 6.75 -2.77 -5.26
CA LEU A 76 6.55 -4.09 -4.67
C LEU A 76 5.73 -3.92 -3.40
N GLU A 77 4.59 -4.58 -3.34
CA GLU A 77 3.76 -4.62 -2.15
C GLU A 77 4.00 -5.94 -1.41
N THR A 78 4.23 -5.83 -0.10
CA THR A 78 4.43 -6.96 0.80
C THR A 78 3.45 -6.84 1.95
N SER A 79 2.47 -7.74 1.97
CA SER A 79 1.47 -7.84 3.02
C SER A 79 1.86 -8.91 4.05
N SER A 80 1.25 -8.82 5.23
CA SER A 80 1.35 -9.81 6.31
C SER A 80 0.02 -10.55 6.55
N GLY A 81 -0.92 -10.42 5.61
CA GLY A 81 -2.28 -10.96 5.69
C GLY A 81 -2.35 -12.49 5.55
N PHE A 82 -1.44 -13.09 4.79
CA PHE A 82 -1.46 -14.52 4.47
C PHE A 82 -0.34 -15.33 5.15
N LEU A 83 0.84 -14.73 5.37
CA LEU A 83 1.98 -15.33 6.03
C LEU A 83 2.45 -14.50 7.23
N THR A 84 2.72 -15.18 8.34
CA THR A 84 3.47 -14.59 9.45
C THR A 84 4.97 -14.80 9.20
N ILE A 85 5.65 -13.75 8.73
CA ILE A 85 7.10 -13.73 8.53
C ILE A 85 7.75 -13.13 9.80
N PRO A 86 8.81 -13.73 10.37
CA PRO A 86 9.57 -13.16 11.46
C PRO A 86 10.15 -11.78 11.13
N THR A 87 10.28 -10.89 12.12
CA THR A 87 10.80 -9.52 11.91
C THR A 87 12.19 -9.47 11.27
N ASP A 88 13.06 -10.42 11.60
CA ASP A 88 14.40 -10.49 11.01
C ASP A 88 14.37 -10.85 9.52
N ASP A 89 13.43 -11.71 9.13
CA ASP A 89 13.23 -12.11 7.73
C ASP A 89 12.60 -11.00 6.90
N TRP A 90 11.76 -10.15 7.51
CA TRP A 90 11.28 -8.91 6.90
C TRP A 90 12.44 -7.99 6.50
N ALA A 91 13.41 -7.79 7.39
CA ALA A 91 14.58 -6.98 7.08
C ALA A 91 15.40 -7.56 5.92
N ASN A 92 15.50 -8.89 5.83
CA ASN A 92 16.18 -9.57 4.72
C ASN A 92 15.44 -9.41 3.40
N LEU A 93 14.10 -9.48 3.41
CA LEU A 93 13.27 -9.26 2.23
C LEU A 93 13.41 -7.84 1.71
N VAL A 94 13.33 -6.84 2.59
CA VAL A 94 13.51 -5.41 2.23
C VAL A 94 14.91 -5.12 1.69
N LYS A 95 15.95 -5.78 2.22
CA LYS A 95 17.31 -5.66 1.68
C LYS A 95 17.43 -6.25 0.29
N LEU A 96 16.79 -7.41 0.06
CA LEU A 96 16.80 -8.09 -1.23
C LEU A 96 16.14 -7.24 -2.33
N THR A 97 14.96 -6.68 -2.04
CA THR A 97 14.21 -5.84 -2.98
C THR A 97 14.97 -4.57 -3.33
N LYS A 98 15.61 -3.95 -2.33
CA LYS A 98 16.51 -2.80 -2.55
C LYS A 98 17.68 -3.13 -3.45
N SER A 99 18.29 -4.31 -3.33
CA SER A 99 19.39 -4.72 -4.20
C SER A 99 18.98 -4.83 -5.67
N ILE A 100 17.70 -5.12 -5.92
CA ILE A 100 17.10 -5.20 -7.25
C ILE A 100 16.60 -3.81 -7.73
N GLY A 101 16.56 -2.82 -6.84
CA GLY A 101 16.18 -1.43 -7.14
C GLY A 101 14.67 -1.17 -7.12
N ASP A 102 13.90 -2.01 -6.44
CA ASP A 102 12.45 -1.85 -6.28
C ASP A 102 12.10 -1.08 -5.01
N THR A 103 10.95 -0.41 -5.06
CA THR A 103 10.32 0.25 -3.91
C THR A 103 9.46 -0.75 -3.14
N VAL A 104 9.58 -0.81 -1.81
CA VAL A 104 8.72 -1.67 -0.98
C VAL A 104 7.57 -0.86 -0.37
N GLY A 105 6.36 -1.38 -0.46
CA GLY A 105 5.19 -1.00 0.33
C GLY A 105 4.85 -2.09 1.33
N LEU A 106 4.71 -1.74 2.61
CA LEU A 106 4.31 -2.67 3.67
C LEU A 106 2.82 -2.57 3.93
N GLU A 107 2.14 -3.70 4.13
CA GLU A 107 0.73 -3.74 4.53
C GLU A 107 0.56 -4.52 5.86
N SER A 108 -0.25 -3.97 6.77
CA SER A 108 -0.37 -4.44 8.15
C SER A 108 -1.81 -4.51 8.66
N ILE A 109 -2.10 -5.59 9.41
CA ILE A 109 -3.43 -5.96 9.94
C ILE A 109 -3.76 -5.15 11.21
N GLY A 110 -4.92 -4.49 11.23
CA GLY A 110 -5.34 -3.56 12.28
C GLY A 110 -6.10 -4.16 13.48
N THR A 111 -6.00 -5.46 13.75
CA THR A 111 -6.64 -6.09 14.94
C THR A 111 -5.70 -6.27 16.14
N ARG A 112 -4.40 -6.00 16.00
CA ARG A 112 -3.40 -6.09 17.08
C ARG A 112 -3.28 -4.77 17.85
N ASP A 113 -2.72 -4.84 19.06
CA ASP A 113 -2.30 -3.67 19.84
C ASP A 113 -1.50 -2.70 18.93
N PRO A 114 -1.88 -1.42 18.81
CA PRO A 114 -1.15 -0.45 18.00
C PRO A 114 0.33 -0.38 18.37
N LYS A 115 0.69 -0.69 19.61
CA LYS A 115 2.08 -0.75 20.06
C LYS A 115 2.89 -1.79 19.28
N TRP A 116 2.34 -2.98 19.08
CA TRP A 116 3.01 -4.03 18.29
C TRP A 116 3.22 -3.59 16.85
N LEU A 117 2.22 -2.92 16.25
CA LEU A 117 2.33 -2.40 14.89
C LEU A 117 3.41 -1.32 14.78
N ILE A 118 3.43 -0.38 15.72
CA ILE A 118 4.45 0.68 15.79
C ILE A 118 5.83 0.05 15.95
N GLU A 119 5.99 -0.93 16.84
CA GLU A 119 7.25 -1.65 17.05
C GLU A 119 7.67 -2.45 15.81
N LEU A 120 6.73 -3.04 15.08
CA LEU A 120 7.00 -3.72 13.81
C LEU A 120 7.50 -2.72 12.76
N ILE A 121 6.78 -1.63 12.51
CA ILE A 121 7.15 -0.65 11.49
C ILE A 121 8.46 0.06 11.87
N ALA A 122 8.64 0.41 13.14
CA ALA A 122 9.87 0.99 13.67
C ALA A 122 11.03 -0.01 13.61
N GLY A 123 10.78 -1.28 13.95
CA GLY A 123 11.74 -2.38 13.97
C GLY A 123 12.16 -2.85 12.59
N ILE A 124 11.29 -2.75 11.58
CA ILE A 124 11.65 -2.93 10.18
C ILE A 124 12.70 -1.90 9.75
N SER A 125 12.92 -0.81 10.51
CA SER A 125 14.11 0.08 10.63
C SER A 125 14.90 0.45 9.36
N VAL A 126 14.32 0.16 8.20
CA VAL A 126 14.65 0.69 6.89
C VAL A 126 13.38 1.32 6.33
N ILE A 127 12.71 2.12 7.18
CA ILE A 127 11.80 3.18 6.73
C ILE A 127 12.51 4.07 5.70
N ALA A 128 13.85 4.08 5.64
CA ALA A 128 14.62 4.72 4.58
C ALA A 128 14.50 4.07 3.19
N ALA A 129 14.05 2.81 3.07
CA ALA A 129 13.88 2.09 1.80
C ALA A 129 12.42 1.77 1.47
N VAL A 130 11.52 1.95 2.43
CA VAL A 130 10.07 1.88 2.24
C VAL A 130 9.58 3.25 1.82
N THR A 131 8.94 3.32 0.65
CA THR A 131 8.42 4.60 0.14
C THR A 131 7.11 4.95 0.84
N HIS A 132 6.23 3.96 1.08
CA HIS A 132 5.02 4.12 1.88
C HIS A 132 4.69 2.81 2.62
N CYS A 133 4.09 2.92 3.80
CA CYS A 133 3.51 1.82 4.56
C CYS A 133 1.99 1.97 4.51
N GLN A 134 1.31 1.03 3.85
CA GLN A 134 -0.13 0.90 3.89
C GLN A 134 -0.56 0.26 5.23
N ILE A 135 -1.61 0.80 5.82
CA ILE A 135 -2.27 0.26 7.01
C ILE A 135 -3.67 -0.10 6.59
N GLU A 136 -4.01 -1.38 6.73
CA GLU A 136 -5.31 -1.89 6.33
C GLU A 136 -6.44 -1.29 7.18
N SER A 137 -7.60 -1.23 6.57
CA SER A 137 -8.81 -0.75 7.22
C SER A 137 -9.36 -1.73 8.26
N GLU A 138 -9.03 -3.03 8.15
CA GLU A 138 -9.50 -4.10 9.04
C GLU A 138 -9.08 -3.88 10.50
N GLY A 139 -10.05 -3.89 11.42
CA GLY A 139 -9.80 -3.69 12.85
C GLY A 139 -9.64 -2.22 13.28
N ILE A 140 -9.59 -1.28 12.32
CA ILE A 140 -9.55 0.17 12.57
C ILE A 140 -10.86 0.83 12.15
N THR A 141 -11.27 0.60 10.90
CA THR A 141 -12.48 1.16 10.29
C THR A 141 -13.45 0.09 9.81
N GLU A 142 -12.95 -1.09 9.43
CA GLU A 142 -13.73 -2.28 9.09
C GLU A 142 -13.75 -3.29 10.25
N ASN A 143 -14.82 -4.08 10.36
CA ASN A 143 -15.00 -5.12 11.39
C ASN A 143 -14.92 -4.63 12.84
N VAL A 144 -15.23 -3.34 13.08
CA VAL A 144 -15.27 -2.72 14.41
C VAL A 144 -16.65 -2.15 14.72
N LYS A 145 -17.04 -2.17 16.00
CA LYS A 145 -18.30 -1.54 16.46
C LYS A 145 -18.25 -0.01 16.40
N HIS A 146 -17.07 0.55 16.62
CA HIS A 146 -16.79 1.98 16.57
C HIS A 146 -15.44 2.20 15.91
N LEU A 147 -15.31 3.28 15.13
CA LEU A 147 -14.04 3.67 14.51
C LEU A 147 -12.96 3.87 15.57
N ARG A 148 -11.83 3.20 15.40
CA ARG A 148 -10.67 3.26 16.31
C ARG A 148 -9.75 4.43 15.96
N THR A 149 -10.25 5.66 16.10
CA THR A 149 -9.44 6.87 15.86
C THR A 149 -8.24 6.99 16.81
N ASP A 150 -8.31 6.36 17.98
CA ASP A 150 -7.22 6.22 18.93
C ASP A 150 -6.02 5.45 18.35
N VAL A 151 -6.28 4.42 17.55
CA VAL A 151 -5.25 3.63 16.86
C VAL A 151 -4.54 4.48 15.80
N VAL A 152 -5.32 5.18 14.96
CA VAL A 152 -4.77 6.10 13.95
C VAL A 152 -3.92 7.19 14.60
N SER A 153 -4.41 7.80 15.68
CA SER A 153 -3.68 8.83 16.43
C SER A 153 -2.37 8.29 17.02
N SER A 154 -2.39 7.07 17.57
CA SER A 154 -1.20 6.45 18.17
C SER A 154 -0.11 6.19 17.12
N ILE A 155 -0.50 5.68 15.95
CA ILE A 155 0.42 5.39 14.85
C ILE A 155 1.02 6.69 14.27
N THR A 156 0.17 7.66 13.93
CA THR A 156 0.60 8.95 13.35
C THR A 156 1.45 9.78 14.31
N SER A 157 1.33 9.57 15.62
CA SER A 157 2.19 10.22 16.63
C SER A 157 3.56 9.56 16.76
N ALA A 158 3.69 8.29 16.38
CA ALA A 158 4.92 7.51 16.57
C ALA A 158 5.75 7.34 15.29
N LEU A 159 5.14 7.50 14.11
CA LEU A 159 5.75 7.21 12.81
C LEU A 159 5.63 8.39 11.84
N PRO A 160 6.54 8.54 10.86
CA PRO A 160 6.51 9.64 9.89
C PRO A 160 5.25 9.58 9.01
N VAL A 161 4.36 10.56 9.14
CA VAL A 161 3.05 10.59 8.47
C VAL A 161 3.17 10.61 6.95
N ASP A 162 4.22 11.24 6.40
CA ASP A 162 4.55 11.26 4.98
C ASP A 162 4.80 9.88 4.38
N LYS A 163 5.07 8.88 5.23
CA LYS A 163 5.29 7.49 4.83
C LYS A 163 4.12 6.57 5.17
N LEU A 164 3.03 7.09 5.72
CA LEU A 164 1.87 6.29 6.09
C LEU A 164 0.74 6.48 5.08
N MET A 165 0.10 5.38 4.69
CA MET A 165 -1.12 5.38 3.89
C MET A 165 -2.17 4.54 4.62
N PHE A 166 -3.31 5.13 4.97
CA PHE A 166 -4.41 4.38 5.57
C PHE A 166 -5.39 3.97 4.50
N GLU A 167 -5.72 2.69 4.46
CA GLU A 167 -6.81 2.20 3.62
C GLU A 167 -8.13 2.75 4.15
N ALA A 168 -8.94 3.31 3.24
CA ALA A 168 -10.23 3.88 3.55
C ALA A 168 -11.32 3.09 2.82
N VAL A 169 -11.88 2.08 3.49
CA VAL A 169 -13.05 1.34 3.00
C VAL A 169 -14.32 2.12 3.36
N ARG A 170 -15.32 2.05 2.48
CA ARG A 170 -16.54 2.88 2.50
C ARG A 170 -17.25 2.89 3.86
N ALA A 171 -17.79 4.06 4.22
CA ALA A 171 -19.01 4.15 5.00
C ALA A 171 -20.22 4.10 4.03
N ASP A 172 -21.20 3.30 4.37
CA ASP A 172 -22.33 2.89 3.55
C ASP A 172 -23.13 4.05 2.93
N GLY A 173 -23.69 3.86 1.72
CA GLY A 173 -24.83 4.66 1.25
C GLY A 173 -24.69 5.66 0.08
N PHE A 174 -23.53 5.84 -0.57
CA PHE A 174 -23.41 6.81 -1.68
C PHE A 174 -23.10 6.17 -3.06
N PRO A 175 -23.71 6.62 -4.17
CA PRO A 175 -23.62 5.94 -5.49
C PRO A 175 -22.44 6.41 -6.38
N ILE A 176 -21.60 7.34 -5.92
CA ILE A 176 -20.48 7.88 -6.72
C ILE A 176 -19.23 7.00 -6.54
N LEU A 177 -18.40 6.89 -7.58
CA LEU A 177 -17.08 6.25 -7.53
C LEU A 177 -16.25 6.84 -6.37
N GLN A 178 -15.73 6.00 -5.47
CA GLN A 178 -15.02 6.41 -4.24
C GLN A 178 -13.91 7.43 -4.50
N THR A 179 -13.19 7.30 -5.62
CA THR A 179 -12.12 8.23 -6.02
C THR A 179 -12.65 9.66 -6.27
N VAL A 180 -13.81 9.79 -6.92
CA VAL A 180 -14.44 11.09 -7.19
C VAL A 180 -14.97 11.67 -5.88
N GLN A 181 -15.61 10.85 -5.06
CA GLN A 181 -16.11 11.27 -3.75
C GLN A 181 -14.97 11.79 -2.85
N LEU A 182 -13.85 11.07 -2.77
CA LEU A 182 -12.68 11.49 -1.99
C LEU A 182 -12.10 12.80 -2.53
N ALA A 183 -11.99 12.97 -3.85
CA ALA A 183 -11.53 14.21 -4.45
C ALA A 183 -12.44 15.39 -4.11
N CYS A 184 -13.77 15.18 -4.10
CA CYS A 184 -14.74 16.19 -3.72
C CYS A 184 -14.66 16.53 -2.22
N VAL A 185 -14.45 15.55 -1.34
CA VAL A 185 -14.24 15.76 0.11
C VAL A 185 -12.97 16.58 0.36
N ARG A 186 -11.85 16.23 -0.28
CA ARG A 186 -10.58 16.98 -0.17
C ARG A 186 -10.67 18.42 -0.66
N LYS A 187 -11.64 18.72 -1.54
CA LYS A 187 -11.93 20.08 -2.02
C LYS A 187 -13.00 20.80 -1.20
N GLY A 188 -13.56 20.17 -0.17
CA GLY A 188 -14.65 20.74 0.64
C GLY A 188 -15.97 20.91 -0.11
N ILE A 189 -16.14 20.32 -1.31
CA ILE A 189 -17.34 20.46 -2.14
C ILE A 189 -18.32 19.29 -1.96
N TRP A 190 -18.01 18.36 -1.05
CA TRP A 190 -18.83 17.20 -0.71
C TRP A 190 -18.46 16.68 0.68
N GLY A 191 -19.43 16.15 1.44
CA GLY A 191 -19.21 15.64 2.80
C GLY A 191 -20.43 15.84 3.70
N LYS A 192 -20.34 15.37 4.94
CA LYS A 192 -21.33 15.71 5.98
C LYS A 192 -21.21 17.20 6.36
N THR A 193 -22.15 17.70 7.15
CA THR A 193 -22.30 19.12 7.53
C THR A 193 -21.04 19.73 8.17
N ASP A 194 -20.15 18.89 8.67
CA ASP A 194 -18.86 19.21 9.29
C ASP A 194 -17.71 19.45 8.29
N LEU A 195 -17.83 18.98 7.04
CA LEU A 195 -16.76 19.07 6.01
C LEU A 195 -17.12 19.97 4.82
N PHE A 196 -18.40 20.11 4.49
CA PHE A 196 -18.82 20.94 3.36
C PHE A 196 -18.48 22.42 3.58
N ASN A 197 -17.78 23.02 2.61
CA ASN A 197 -17.27 24.40 2.61
C ASN A 197 -16.35 24.74 3.80
N ARG A 198 -15.69 23.74 4.40
CA ARG A 198 -14.84 23.89 5.59
C ARG A 198 -13.39 23.45 5.38
N VAL A 199 -13.03 23.07 4.16
CA VAL A 199 -11.66 22.69 3.79
C VAL A 199 -11.00 23.86 3.09
N VAL A 200 -9.96 24.42 3.72
CA VAL A 200 -9.16 25.52 3.18
C VAL A 200 -7.69 25.10 3.19
N THR A 201 -7.02 25.21 2.06
CA THR A 201 -5.57 25.03 1.95
C THR A 201 -4.91 26.40 1.91
N PHE A 202 -4.05 26.67 2.90
CA PHE A 202 -3.16 27.83 2.85
C PHE A 202 -2.05 27.51 1.84
N LYS A 203 -1.87 28.38 0.84
CA LYS A 203 -0.77 28.26 -0.12
C LYS A 203 0.31 29.23 0.33
N ASP A 204 1.51 28.72 0.51
CA ASP A 204 2.70 29.56 0.55
C ASP A 204 2.99 29.95 -0.91
N ASP A 205 3.05 31.26 -1.18
CA ASP A 205 3.34 31.82 -2.51
C ASP A 205 4.71 31.36 -3.07
#